data_AF-B7B819-F1
#
_entry.id   AF-B7B819-F1
#
_cell.length_a   1.000
_cell.length_b   1.000
_cell.length_c   1.000
_cell.angle_alpha   90.00
_cell.angle_beta   90.00
_cell.angle_gamma   90.00
#
_symmetry.space_group_name_H-M   'P 1'
#
loop_
_entity.id
_entity.type
_entity.pdbx_description
1 polymer ?
#
loop_
_entity_poly.entity_id
_entity_poly.type
_entity_poly.pdbx_seq_one_letter_code
_entity_poly.pdbx_strand_id
1 'polypeptide(L)'
;MATLDFIVIGLFALALIGIIIWVLKQKQNNSADYFLGGRDATWLAIGASIFASNIGSEHLIGLAGAGASSGMAMAHWEIQGWMILILGWVFVPFYTRSMVYTMPEFLERRYNPQSRTILSFISLISYVLTKVAVTVYAGGLVFQQVFGIKELWGIDFFWIAAIGLVLLTALYTIVGGMKSVLYTSVLQTPILLLGSLIILVLGFKALGGWDEMMTACKSVVVNDYGDTMTQLIRDNRDPQYPWLGALIGSSIIGFWYWCT
;
A
#
# COMPACT_ATOMS: atom_id res chain seq x y z
N MET A 1 11.29 -12.68 -20.50
CA MET A 1 10.73 -13.65 -19.53
C MET A 1 10.89 -15.06 -20.05
N ALA A 2 11.22 -15.98 -19.16
CA ALA A 2 11.30 -17.41 -19.46
C ALA A 2 9.91 -18.07 -19.40
N THR A 3 9.76 -19.25 -20.00
CA THR A 3 8.49 -20.01 -19.99
C THR A 3 7.99 -20.31 -18.58
N LEU A 4 8.91 -20.53 -17.63
CA LEU A 4 8.58 -20.76 -16.22
C LEU A 4 7.91 -19.55 -15.57
N ASP A 5 8.32 -18.33 -15.93
CA ASP A 5 7.73 -17.09 -15.38
C ASP A 5 6.24 -16.99 -15.74
N PHE A 6 5.91 -17.30 -17.00
CA PHE A 6 4.52 -17.32 -17.46
C PHE A 6 3.68 -18.40 -16.78
N ILE A 7 4.26 -19.57 -16.50
CA ILE A 7 3.57 -20.65 -15.78
C ILE A 7 3.25 -20.20 -14.34
N VAL A 8 4.22 -19.59 -13.65
CA VAL A 8 4.01 -19.09 -12.28
C VAL A 8 2.95 -18.00 -12.23
N ILE A 9 3.01 -17.03 -13.15
CA ILE A 9 2.00 -15.97 -13.27
C ILE A 9 0.62 -16.57 -13.57
N GLY A 10 0.54 -17.54 -14.48
CA GLY A 10 -0.69 -18.24 -14.82
C GLY A 10 -1.29 -19.00 -13.63
N LEU A 11 -0.47 -19.73 -12.87
CA LEU A 11 -0.91 -20.41 -11.65
C LEU A 11 -1.42 -19.44 -10.58
N PHE A 12 -0.73 -18.31 -10.39
CA PHE A 12 -1.18 -17.26 -9.48
C PHE A 12 -2.52 -16.66 -9.90
N ALA A 13 -2.69 -16.35 -11.19
CA ALA A 13 -3.95 -15.85 -11.74
C ALA A 13 -5.09 -16.87 -11.56
N LEU A 14 -4.84 -18.16 -11.80
CA LEU A 14 -5.81 -19.23 -11.58
C LEU A 14 -6.19 -19.38 -10.11
N ALA A 15 -5.22 -19.27 -9.18
CA ALA A 15 -5.49 -19.30 -7.74
C ALA A 15 -6.38 -18.12 -7.32
N LEU A 16 -6.11 -16.92 -7.82
CA LEU A 16 -6.95 -15.74 -7.57
C LEU A 16 -8.38 -15.93 -8.10
N ILE A 17 -8.53 -16.38 -9.35
CA ILE A 17 -9.85 -16.66 -9.95
C ILE A 17 -10.58 -17.74 -9.13
N GLY A 18 -9.87 -18.77 -8.68
CA GLY A 18 -10.41 -19.83 -7.84
C GLY A 18 -10.98 -19.31 -6.52
N ILE A 19 -10.25 -18.41 -5.83
CA ILE A 19 -10.73 -17.76 -4.61
C ILE A 19 -11.96 -16.90 -4.90
N ILE A 20 -11.92 -16.09 -5.95
CA ILE A 20 -13.04 -15.22 -6.33
C ILE A 20 -14.30 -16.08 -6.56
N ILE A 21 -14.21 -17.14 -7.37
CA ILE A 21 -15.34 -18.05 -7.63
C ILE A 21 -15.81 -18.73 -6.34
N TRP A 22 -14.89 -19.15 -5.48
CA TRP A 22 -15.23 -19.79 -4.20
C TRP A 22 -15.99 -18.82 -3.28
N VAL A 23 -15.55 -17.57 -3.16
CA VAL A 23 -16.24 -16.54 -2.39
C VAL A 23 -17.61 -16.22 -2.98
N LEU A 24 -17.73 -16.13 -4.31
CA LEU A 24 -19.01 -15.88 -4.99
C LEU A 24 -20.03 -16.99 -4.76
N LYS A 25 -19.58 -18.23 -4.60
CA LYS A 25 -20.44 -19.37 -4.28
C LYS A 25 -20.93 -19.36 -2.83
N GLN A 26 -20.34 -18.54 -1.96
CA GLN A 26 -20.84 -18.37 -0.59
C GLN A 26 -21.97 -17.33 -0.60
N LYS A 27 -23.17 -17.72 -0.15
CA LYS A 27 -24.31 -16.80 -0.06
C LYS A 27 -23.97 -15.59 0.82
N GLN A 28 -23.97 -14.40 0.24
CA GLN A 28 -23.98 -13.16 1.01
C GLN A 28 -25.42 -12.83 1.36
N ASN A 29 -25.77 -12.91 2.65
CA ASN A 29 -27.16 -12.74 3.09
C ASN A 29 -27.51 -11.28 3.47
N ASN A 30 -26.54 -10.36 3.53
CA ASN A 30 -26.80 -8.96 3.92
C ASN A 30 -25.74 -7.96 3.44
N SER A 31 -26.12 -6.68 3.27
CA SER A 31 -25.21 -5.56 2.94
C SER A 31 -24.10 -5.39 3.99
N ALA A 32 -24.40 -5.72 5.25
CA ALA A 32 -23.43 -5.73 6.34
C ALA A 32 -22.34 -6.79 6.14
N ASP A 33 -22.67 -7.97 5.59
CA ASP A 33 -21.66 -9.01 5.30
C ASP A 33 -20.79 -8.63 4.11
N TYR A 34 -21.35 -7.89 3.14
CA TYR A 34 -20.60 -7.28 2.05
C TYR A 34 -19.57 -6.26 2.57
N PHE A 35 -19.90 -5.48 3.61
CA PHE A 35 -19.03 -4.43 4.18
C PHE A 35 -18.20 -4.83 5.42
N LEU A 36 -18.41 -5.98 6.05
CA LEU A 36 -17.72 -6.31 7.31
C LEU A 36 -16.94 -7.63 7.27
N GLY A 37 -17.02 -8.40 6.19
CA GLY A 37 -16.19 -9.61 6.04
C GLY A 37 -16.49 -10.74 7.03
N GLY A 38 -17.61 -10.67 7.75
CA GLY A 38 -18.00 -11.62 8.80
C GLY A 38 -17.29 -11.35 10.13
N ARG A 39 -18.00 -11.50 11.25
CA ARG A 39 -17.49 -11.25 12.61
C ARG A 39 -16.46 -12.29 13.11
N ASP A 40 -16.17 -13.32 12.32
CA ASP A 40 -15.35 -14.48 12.71
C ASP A 40 -13.92 -14.46 12.13
N ALA A 41 -13.42 -13.29 11.71
CA ALA A 41 -12.05 -13.17 11.22
C ALA A 41 -11.03 -13.35 12.37
N THR A 42 -10.06 -14.26 12.18
CA THR A 42 -8.96 -14.44 13.14
C THR A 42 -8.07 -13.20 13.19
N TRP A 43 -7.39 -12.96 14.32
CA TRP A 43 -6.49 -11.81 14.48
C TRP A 43 -5.40 -11.74 13.40
N LEU A 44 -4.92 -12.91 12.93
CA LEU A 44 -3.97 -13.01 11.82
C LEU A 44 -4.58 -12.51 10.49
N ALA A 45 -5.82 -12.89 10.20
CA ALA A 45 -6.51 -12.45 8.99
C ALA A 45 -6.77 -10.93 9.01
N ILE A 46 -7.13 -10.38 10.16
CA ILE A 46 -7.32 -8.92 10.34
C ILE A 46 -5.99 -8.19 10.16
N GLY A 47 -4.92 -8.63 10.84
CA GLY A 47 -3.60 -8.03 10.72
C GLY A 47 -3.05 -8.09 9.30
N ALA A 48 -3.16 -9.25 8.64
CA ALA A 48 -2.77 -9.41 7.24
C ALA A 48 -3.58 -8.51 6.31
N SER A 49 -4.89 -8.36 6.54
CA SER A 49 -5.73 -7.46 5.74
C SER A 49 -5.34 -5.99 5.91
N ILE A 50 -5.10 -5.53 7.14
CA ILE A 50 -4.68 -4.15 7.40
C ILE A 50 -3.33 -3.89 6.73
N PHE A 51 -2.39 -4.83 6.88
CA PHE A 51 -1.09 -4.76 6.23
C PHE A 51 -1.21 -4.74 4.70
N ALA A 52 -1.98 -5.64 4.10
CA ALA A 52 -2.20 -5.70 2.65
C ALA A 52 -2.88 -4.45 2.09
N SER A 53 -3.76 -3.82 2.88
CA SER A 53 -4.48 -2.61 2.47
C SER A 53 -3.58 -1.37 2.51
N ASN A 54 -2.52 -1.43 3.30
CA ASN A 54 -1.50 -0.40 3.39
C ASN A 54 -0.41 -0.61 2.33
N ILE A 55 0.09 -1.83 2.15
CA ILE A 55 1.21 -2.14 1.26
C ILE A 55 0.74 -2.46 -0.16
N GLY A 56 1.15 -1.62 -1.12
CA GLY A 56 0.86 -1.76 -2.54
C GLY A 56 2.08 -1.66 -3.46
N SER A 57 1.85 -1.62 -4.77
CA SER A 57 2.90 -1.46 -5.79
C SER A 57 3.69 -0.15 -5.62
N GLU A 58 3.04 0.88 -5.07
CA GLU A 58 3.66 2.16 -4.71
C GLU A 58 4.75 2.03 -3.65
N HIS A 59 4.69 1.02 -2.76
CA HIS A 59 5.74 0.81 -1.76
C HIS A 59 6.97 0.15 -2.40
N LEU A 60 6.75 -0.87 -3.23
CA LEU A 60 7.83 -1.60 -3.88
C LEU A 60 8.62 -0.77 -4.89
N ILE A 61 7.97 0.17 -5.57
CA ILE A 61 8.64 1.01 -6.59
C ILE A 61 8.90 2.41 -6.05
N GLY A 62 7.88 3.03 -5.45
CA GLY A 62 7.94 4.41 -4.99
C GLY A 62 8.89 4.56 -3.81
N LEU A 63 8.72 3.77 -2.75
CA LEU A 63 9.62 3.85 -1.59
C LEU A 63 11.02 3.32 -1.92
N ALA A 64 11.14 2.27 -2.75
CA ALA A 64 12.46 1.81 -3.20
C ALA A 64 13.20 2.87 -4.03
N GLY A 65 12.50 3.55 -4.94
CA GLY A 65 13.04 4.67 -5.72
C GLY A 65 13.38 5.88 -4.85
N ALA A 66 12.53 6.19 -3.85
CA ALA A 66 12.79 7.24 -2.88
C ALA A 66 13.99 6.90 -1.98
N GLY A 67 14.15 5.64 -1.59
CA GLY A 67 15.34 5.15 -0.88
C GLY A 67 16.60 5.26 -1.73
N ALA A 68 16.51 4.99 -3.03
CA ALA A 68 17.62 5.14 -3.96
C ALA A 68 17.99 6.61 -4.24
N SER A 69 17.07 7.56 -4.11
CA SER A 69 17.33 8.99 -4.34
C SER A 69 17.64 9.78 -3.07
N SER A 70 16.98 9.46 -1.96
CA SER A 70 17.03 10.22 -0.70
C SER A 70 17.50 9.40 0.51
N GLY A 71 17.85 8.13 0.31
CA GLY A 71 18.31 7.27 1.39
C GLY A 71 17.25 7.04 2.47
N MET A 72 17.70 6.95 3.72
CA MET A 72 16.87 6.56 4.87
C MET A 72 15.87 7.62 5.33
N ALA A 73 15.97 8.88 4.88
CA ALA A 73 15.13 9.96 5.40
C ALA A 73 13.63 9.75 5.17
N MET A 74 13.25 9.13 4.04
CA MET A 74 11.84 8.80 3.76
C MET A 74 11.26 7.75 4.70
N ALA A 75 12.10 7.00 5.45
CA ALA A 75 11.61 6.03 6.41
C ALA A 75 10.88 6.67 7.61
N HIS A 76 11.00 7.99 7.82
CA HIS A 76 10.21 8.70 8.85
C HIS A 76 8.70 8.49 8.70
N TRP A 77 8.18 8.36 7.47
CA TRP A 77 6.76 8.15 7.23
C TRP A 77 6.30 6.73 7.57
N GLU A 78 7.12 5.73 7.29
CA GLU A 78 6.83 4.32 7.61
C GLU A 78 7.03 4.00 9.09
N ILE A 79 8.01 4.65 9.75
CA ILE A 79 8.26 4.43 11.17
C ILE A 79 7.02 4.74 12.01
N GLN A 80 6.18 5.71 11.62
CA GLN A 80 4.94 6.04 12.34
C GLN A 80 3.86 4.96 12.26
N GLY A 81 4.11 3.85 11.55
CA GLY A 81 3.26 2.66 11.55
C GLY A 81 2.90 2.13 12.93
N TRP A 82 3.75 2.38 13.95
CA TRP A 82 3.46 2.00 15.34
C TRP A 82 2.17 2.61 15.89
N MET A 83 1.68 3.73 15.32
CA MET A 83 0.44 4.39 15.75
C MET A 83 -0.81 3.54 15.56
N ILE A 84 -0.75 2.44 14.79
CA ILE A 84 -1.81 1.43 14.74
C ILE A 84 -2.13 0.84 16.12
N LEU A 85 -1.17 0.84 17.05
CA LEU A 85 -1.41 0.44 18.43
C LEU A 85 -2.34 1.41 19.16
N ILE A 86 -2.24 2.71 18.86
CA ILE A 86 -3.14 3.74 19.38
C ILE A 86 -4.55 3.54 18.82
N LEU A 87 -4.67 3.24 17.52
CA LEU A 87 -5.95 2.84 16.92
C LEU A 87 -6.57 1.69 17.72
N GLY A 88 -5.82 0.62 17.93
CA GLY A 88 -6.30 -0.60 18.60
C GLY A 88 -6.75 -0.38 20.05
N TRP A 89 -5.98 0.35 20.85
CA TRP A 89 -6.28 0.51 22.28
C TRP A 89 -7.21 1.68 22.60
N VAL A 90 -7.18 2.76 21.83
CA VAL A 90 -7.92 3.99 22.14
C VAL A 90 -9.15 4.14 21.25
N PHE A 91 -8.96 4.04 19.93
CA PHE A 91 -9.99 4.39 18.97
C PHE A 91 -10.96 3.25 18.66
N VAL A 92 -10.51 2.00 18.57
CA VAL A 92 -11.41 0.85 18.36
C VAL A 92 -12.47 0.76 19.47
N PRO A 93 -12.13 0.86 20.78
CA PRO A 93 -13.16 0.89 21.83
C PRO A 93 -14.08 2.12 21.78
N PHE A 94 -13.62 3.21 21.17
CA PHE A 94 -14.42 4.43 21.00
C PHE A 94 -15.40 4.29 19.83
N TYR A 95 -14.94 3.84 18.66
CA TYR A 95 -15.76 3.64 17.46
C TYR A 95 -16.78 2.52 17.60
N THR A 96 -16.41 1.43 18.26
CA THR A 96 -17.35 0.33 18.54
C THR A 96 -18.51 0.79 19.43
N ARG A 97 -18.28 1.68 20.39
CA ARG A 97 -19.33 2.26 21.24
C ARG A 97 -20.20 3.28 20.53
N SER A 98 -19.69 3.98 19.52
CA SER A 98 -20.48 4.95 18.76
C SER A 98 -21.39 4.30 17.70
N MET A 99 -21.28 2.99 17.47
CA MET A 99 -22.12 2.20 16.56
C MET A 99 -22.16 2.81 15.14
N VAL A 100 -21.01 3.31 14.70
CA VAL A 100 -20.78 3.86 13.36
C VAL A 100 -19.93 2.90 12.55
N TYR A 101 -20.16 2.85 11.25
CA TYR A 101 -19.43 1.96 10.34
C TYR A 101 -18.35 2.69 9.55
N THR A 102 -18.50 4.01 9.39
CA THR A 102 -17.56 4.84 8.62
C THR A 102 -17.23 6.14 9.33
N MET A 103 -16.06 6.72 9.05
CA MET A 103 -15.67 8.02 9.60
C MET A 103 -16.61 9.18 9.19
N PRO A 104 -17.11 9.26 7.94
CA PRO A 104 -18.09 10.27 7.59
C PRO A 104 -19.42 10.12 8.37
N GLU A 105 -19.87 8.89 8.64
CA GLU A 105 -21.04 8.65 9.50
C GLU A 105 -20.81 9.11 10.94
N PHE A 106 -19.59 8.90 11.47
CA PHE A 106 -19.20 9.43 12.77
C PHE A 106 -19.31 10.95 12.82
N LEU A 107 -18.80 11.67 11.81
CA LEU A 107 -18.92 13.12 11.75
C LEU A 107 -20.36 13.59 11.57
N GLU A 108 -21.19 12.87 10.81
CA GLU A 108 -22.61 13.18 10.67
C GLU A 108 -23.33 13.14 12.02
N ARG A 109 -23.13 12.07 12.79
CA ARG A 109 -23.75 11.92 14.12
C ARG A 109 -23.21 12.93 15.13
N ARG A 110 -21.93 13.31 15.02
CA ARG A 110 -21.27 14.21 15.98
C ARG A 110 -21.54 15.69 15.69
N TYR A 111 -21.68 16.06 14.42
CA TYR A 111 -21.77 17.45 13.96
C TYR A 111 -23.04 17.66 13.12
N ASN A 112 -22.99 17.36 11.83
CA ASN A 112 -24.12 17.51 10.91
C ASN A 112 -23.86 16.79 9.55
N PRO A 113 -24.90 16.64 8.69
CA PRO A 113 -24.75 16.03 7.37
C PRO A 113 -23.79 16.76 6.42
N GLN A 114 -23.59 18.08 6.59
CA GLN A 114 -22.67 18.85 5.75
C GLN A 114 -21.22 18.43 6.00
N SER A 115 -20.83 18.20 7.26
CA SER A 115 -19.50 17.70 7.63
C SER A 115 -19.20 16.34 6.99
N ARG A 116 -20.20 15.44 6.93
CA ARG A 116 -20.08 14.16 6.21
C ARG A 116 -19.80 14.36 4.73
N THR A 117 -20.57 15.22 4.07
CA THR A 117 -20.43 15.45 2.63
C THR A 117 -19.07 16.03 2.30
N ILE A 118 -18.61 17.03 3.06
CA ILE A 118 -17.30 17.66 2.87
C ILE A 118 -16.18 16.62 3.06
N LEU A 119 -16.19 15.87 4.16
CA LEU A 119 -15.16 14.86 4.42
C LEU A 119 -15.17 13.78 3.35
N SER A 120 -16.33 13.25 2.98
CA SER A 120 -16.45 12.17 1.98
C SER A 120 -15.94 12.63 0.62
N PHE A 121 -16.30 13.84 0.20
CA PHE A 121 -15.87 14.40 -1.08
C PHE A 121 -14.36 14.60 -1.14
N ILE A 122 -13.78 15.27 -0.13
CA ILE A 122 -12.34 15.49 -0.05
C ILE A 122 -11.61 14.15 0.00
N SER A 123 -12.04 13.23 0.88
CA SER A 123 -11.37 11.93 1.05
C SER A 123 -11.42 11.10 -0.23
N LEU A 124 -12.57 11.05 -0.92
CA LEU A 124 -12.71 10.28 -2.16
C LEU A 124 -11.80 10.83 -3.26
N ILE A 125 -11.81 12.15 -3.47
CA ILE A 125 -10.97 12.79 -4.48
C ILE A 125 -9.50 12.60 -4.15
N SER A 126 -9.10 12.87 -2.90
CA SER A 126 -7.73 12.65 -2.45
C SER A 126 -7.31 11.20 -2.65
N TYR A 127 -8.17 10.22 -2.33
CA TYR A 127 -7.84 8.80 -2.49
C TYR A 127 -7.64 8.41 -3.95
N VAL A 128 -8.48 8.90 -4.86
CA VAL A 128 -8.36 8.64 -6.30
C VAL A 128 -7.09 9.28 -6.86
N LEU A 129 -6.84 10.56 -6.53
CA LEU A 129 -5.72 11.32 -7.08
C LEU A 129 -4.36 10.90 -6.51
N THR A 130 -4.31 10.47 -5.25
CA THR A 130 -3.04 10.17 -4.56
C THR A 130 -2.75 8.69 -4.51
N LYS A 131 -3.71 7.85 -4.14
CA LYS A 131 -3.46 6.42 -3.95
C LYS A 131 -3.72 5.65 -5.24
N VAL A 132 -4.95 5.72 -5.77
CA VAL A 132 -5.32 4.95 -6.97
C VAL A 132 -4.45 5.32 -8.17
N ALA A 133 -4.23 6.61 -8.42
CA ALA A 133 -3.39 7.06 -9.53
C ALA A 133 -1.95 6.54 -9.43
N VAL A 134 -1.33 6.60 -8.25
CA VAL A 134 0.05 6.13 -8.05
C VAL A 134 0.15 4.62 -8.16
N THR A 135 -0.80 3.87 -7.58
CA THR A 135 -0.84 2.40 -7.69
C THR A 135 -1.00 1.95 -9.15
N VAL A 136 -1.85 2.63 -9.92
CA VAL A 136 -2.06 2.34 -11.36
C VAL A 136 -0.82 2.70 -12.18
N TYR A 137 -0.20 3.85 -11.91
CA TYR A 137 1.06 4.25 -12.54
C TYR A 137 2.18 3.24 -12.27
N ALA A 138 2.39 2.89 -11.00
CA ALA A 138 3.36 1.89 -10.58
C ALA A 138 3.09 0.53 -11.24
N GLY A 139 1.83 0.09 -11.26
CA GLY A 139 1.42 -1.16 -11.89
C GLY A 139 1.69 -1.18 -13.40
N GLY A 140 1.33 -0.11 -14.11
CA GLY A 140 1.59 0.03 -15.54
C GLY A 140 3.07 -0.04 -15.89
N LEU A 141 3.92 0.66 -15.10
CA LEU A 141 5.37 0.68 -15.28
C LEU A 141 6.00 -0.70 -15.02
N VAL A 142 5.54 -1.43 -13.99
CA VAL A 142 6.00 -2.81 -13.73
C VAL A 142 5.68 -3.70 -14.91
N PHE A 143 4.44 -3.69 -15.41
CA PHE A 143 4.08 -4.55 -16.52
C PHE A 143 4.89 -4.21 -17.77
N GLN A 144 5.07 -2.93 -18.10
CA GLN A 144 5.90 -2.52 -19.23
C GLN A 144 7.33 -3.06 -19.11
N GLN A 145 7.93 -2.96 -17.92
CA GLN A 145 9.30 -3.41 -17.67
C GLN A 145 9.44 -4.94 -17.64
N VAL A 146 8.50 -5.65 -17.01
CA VAL A 146 8.53 -7.11 -16.85
C VAL A 146 8.26 -7.82 -18.18
N PHE A 147 7.26 -7.35 -18.95
CA PHE A 147 6.97 -7.90 -20.27
C PHE A 147 7.99 -7.46 -21.33
N GLY A 148 8.72 -6.36 -21.09
CA GLY A 148 9.70 -5.82 -22.04
C GLY A 148 9.04 -5.29 -23.33
N ILE A 149 7.75 -5.00 -23.28
CA ILE A 149 6.96 -4.50 -24.40
C ILE A 149 6.83 -2.99 -24.22
N LYS A 150 7.44 -2.21 -25.12
CA LYS A 150 7.33 -0.75 -25.08
C LYS A 150 6.00 -0.28 -25.68
N GLU A 151 5.65 -0.85 -26.83
CA GLU A 151 4.44 -0.51 -27.56
C GLU A 151 3.74 -1.79 -28.03
N LEU A 152 2.41 -1.78 -27.97
CA LEU A 152 1.56 -2.82 -28.53
C LEU A 152 0.49 -2.14 -29.38
N TRP A 153 0.37 -2.57 -30.64
CA TRP A 153 -0.61 -2.01 -31.59
C TRP A 153 -0.49 -0.49 -31.78
N GLY A 154 0.73 0.05 -31.72
CA GLY A 154 1.01 1.49 -31.89
C GLY A 154 0.62 2.35 -30.69
N ILE A 155 0.26 1.74 -29.56
CA ILE A 155 -0.04 2.42 -28.30
C ILE A 155 1.03 2.01 -27.28
N ASP A 156 1.48 2.97 -26.46
CA ASP A 156 2.38 2.68 -25.34
C ASP A 156 1.73 1.63 -24.42
N PHE A 157 2.45 0.54 -24.20
CA PHE A 157 1.99 -0.59 -23.40
C PHE A 157 1.66 -0.18 -21.96
N PHE A 158 2.27 0.89 -21.45
CA PHE A 158 1.93 1.48 -20.16
C PHE A 158 0.42 1.76 -20.05
N TRP A 159 -0.19 2.40 -21.06
CA TRP A 159 -1.62 2.75 -21.02
C TRP A 159 -2.52 1.53 -21.10
N ILE A 160 -2.14 0.55 -21.93
CA ILE A 160 -2.86 -0.72 -22.04
C ILE A 160 -2.83 -1.46 -20.71
N ALA A 161 -1.66 -1.55 -20.08
CA ALA A 161 -1.48 -2.22 -18.80
C ALA A 161 -2.21 -1.48 -17.66
N ALA A 162 -2.12 -0.15 -17.60
CA ALA A 162 -2.77 0.67 -16.59
C ALA A 162 -4.31 0.57 -16.66
N ILE A 163 -4.89 0.74 -17.86
CA ILE A 163 -6.35 0.64 -18.06
C ILE A 163 -6.80 -0.80 -17.83
N GLY A 164 -6.05 -1.79 -18.33
CA GLY A 164 -6.33 -3.20 -18.12
C GLY A 164 -6.35 -3.57 -16.63
N LEU A 165 -5.38 -3.08 -15.85
CA LEU A 165 -5.32 -3.27 -14.40
C LEU A 165 -6.57 -2.69 -13.71
N VAL A 166 -6.98 -1.46 -14.06
CA VAL A 166 -8.18 -0.82 -13.49
C VAL A 166 -9.44 -1.60 -13.84
N LEU A 167 -9.61 -2.00 -15.10
CA LEU A 167 -10.80 -2.72 -15.55
C LEU A 167 -10.92 -4.10 -14.91
N LEU A 168 -9.82 -4.86 -14.86
CA LEU A 168 -9.79 -6.16 -14.20
C LEU A 168 -10.09 -6.02 -12.71
N THR A 169 -9.47 -5.03 -12.06
CA THR A 169 -9.70 -4.75 -10.64
C THR A 169 -11.13 -4.38 -10.34
N ALA A 170 -11.71 -3.48 -11.14
CA ALA A 170 -13.11 -3.10 -11.05
C ALA A 170 -14.04 -4.30 -11.25
N LEU A 171 -13.78 -5.12 -12.28
CA LEU A 171 -14.61 -6.29 -12.60
C LEU A 171 -14.67 -7.27 -11.43
N TYR A 172 -13.52 -7.70 -10.90
CA TYR A 172 -13.55 -8.68 -9.80
C TYR A 172 -14.04 -8.07 -8.49
N THR A 173 -13.83 -6.76 -8.28
CA THR A 173 -14.30 -6.09 -7.05
C THR A 173 -15.81 -5.90 -7.06
N ILE A 174 -16.39 -5.49 -8.19
CA ILE A 174 -17.85 -5.32 -8.35
C ILE A 174 -18.56 -6.67 -8.20
N VAL A 175 -17.99 -7.73 -8.79
CA VAL A 175 -18.59 -9.07 -8.73
C VAL A 175 -18.40 -9.70 -7.36
N GLY A 176 -17.19 -9.63 -6.78
CA GLY A 176 -16.81 -10.36 -5.56
C GLY A 176 -17.12 -9.69 -4.21
N GLY A 177 -17.26 -8.37 -4.17
CA GLY A 177 -17.48 -7.60 -2.95
C GLY A 177 -16.31 -7.63 -1.96
N MET A 178 -16.45 -7.02 -0.77
CA MET A 178 -15.30 -6.85 0.13
C MET A 178 -14.80 -8.16 0.73
N LYS A 179 -15.65 -9.18 0.86
CA LYS A 179 -15.20 -10.52 1.26
C LYS A 179 -14.19 -11.08 0.26
N SER A 180 -14.45 -10.93 -1.04
CA SER A 180 -13.50 -11.37 -2.06
C SER A 180 -12.18 -10.61 -1.94
N VAL A 181 -12.25 -9.28 -1.77
CA VAL A 181 -11.06 -8.43 -1.58
C VAL A 181 -10.25 -8.89 -0.36
N LEU A 182 -10.91 -9.16 0.77
CA LEU A 182 -10.27 -9.64 1.99
C LEU A 182 -9.49 -10.94 1.77
N TYR A 183 -10.13 -11.95 1.17
CA TYR A 183 -9.46 -13.24 0.94
C TYR A 183 -8.34 -13.15 -0.11
N THR A 184 -8.52 -12.35 -1.16
CA THR A 184 -7.43 -12.11 -2.12
C THR A 184 -6.23 -11.43 -1.45
N SER A 185 -6.47 -10.47 -0.56
CA SER A 185 -5.42 -9.79 0.20
C SER A 185 -4.65 -10.75 1.12
N VAL A 186 -5.34 -11.68 1.77
CA VAL A 186 -4.69 -12.71 2.62
C VAL A 186 -3.79 -13.63 1.79
N LEU A 187 -4.18 -14.00 0.56
CA LEU A 187 -3.31 -14.77 -0.34
C LEU A 187 -2.12 -13.94 -0.85
N GLN A 188 -2.34 -12.66 -1.17
CA GLN A 188 -1.30 -11.79 -1.72
C GLN A 188 -0.24 -11.40 -0.69
N THR A 189 -0.62 -11.25 0.58
CA THR A 189 0.29 -10.74 1.63
C THR A 189 1.56 -11.58 1.79
N PRO A 190 1.49 -12.92 1.95
CA PRO A 190 2.71 -13.73 2.03
C PRO A 190 3.57 -13.65 0.77
N ILE A 191 2.95 -13.57 -0.41
CA ILE A 191 3.66 -13.49 -1.69
C ILE A 191 4.42 -12.17 -1.78
N LEU A 192 3.79 -11.06 -1.41
CA LEU A 192 4.43 -9.74 -1.35
C LEU A 192 5.58 -9.72 -0.35
N LEU A 193 5.37 -10.24 0.86
CA LEU A 193 6.41 -10.29 1.90
C LEU A 193 7.60 -11.14 1.50
N LEU A 194 7.34 -12.38 1.03
CA LEU A 194 8.39 -13.29 0.59
C LEU A 194 9.11 -12.74 -0.65
N GLY A 195 8.37 -12.19 -1.61
CA GLY A 195 8.94 -11.55 -2.80
C GLY A 195 9.85 -10.38 -2.44
N SER A 196 9.41 -9.52 -1.52
CA SER A 196 10.21 -8.37 -1.04
C SER A 196 11.48 -8.84 -0.33
N LEU A 197 11.39 -9.87 0.50
CA LEU A 197 12.54 -10.46 1.20
C LEU A 197 13.54 -11.10 0.22
N ILE A 198 13.05 -11.81 -0.79
CA ILE A 198 13.90 -12.40 -1.83
C ILE A 198 14.61 -11.30 -2.62
N ILE A 199 13.90 -10.23 -3.03
CA ILE A 199 14.50 -9.09 -3.73
C ILE A 199 15.58 -8.44 -2.86
N LEU A 200 15.32 -8.25 -1.56
CA LEU A 200 16.31 -7.69 -0.62
C LEU A 200 17.59 -8.55 -0.55
N VAL A 201 17.44 -9.87 -0.38
CA VAL A 201 18.58 -10.80 -0.27
C VAL A 201 19.36 -10.86 -1.58
N LEU A 202 18.67 -10.94 -2.72
CA LEU A 202 19.31 -10.92 -4.04
C LEU A 202 20.01 -9.58 -4.31
N GLY A 203 19.40 -8.47 -3.88
CA GLY A 203 19.98 -7.13 -3.94
C GLY A 203 21.27 -7.04 -3.15
N PHE A 204 21.29 -7.49 -1.89
CA PHE A 204 22.53 -7.54 -1.11
C PHE A 204 23.59 -8.43 -1.74
N LYS A 205 23.21 -9.60 -2.25
CA LYS A 205 24.16 -10.48 -2.94
C LYS A 205 24.76 -9.82 -4.18
N ALA A 206 23.95 -9.12 -4.97
CA ALA A 206 24.40 -8.41 -6.16
C ALA A 206 25.31 -7.21 -5.84
N LEU A 207 25.05 -6.53 -4.71
CA LEU A 207 25.85 -5.40 -4.23
C LEU A 207 27.19 -5.81 -3.60
N GLY A 208 27.38 -7.08 -3.21
CA GLY A 208 28.57 -7.54 -2.48
C GLY A 208 28.39 -7.62 -0.97
N GLY A 209 27.17 -7.43 -0.45
CA GLY A 209 26.82 -7.59 0.95
C GLY A 209 26.45 -6.28 1.65
N TRP A 210 26.17 -6.40 2.95
CA TRP A 210 25.77 -5.27 3.80
C TRP A 210 26.88 -4.22 3.94
N ASP A 211 28.13 -4.65 4.11
CA ASP A 211 29.25 -3.73 4.33
C ASP A 211 29.55 -2.88 3.08
N GLU A 212 29.45 -3.48 1.89
CA GLU A 212 29.61 -2.78 0.62
C GLU A 212 28.47 -1.78 0.39
N MET A 213 27.22 -2.18 0.65
CA MET A 213 26.08 -1.26 0.61
C MET A 213 26.27 -0.09 1.58
N MET A 214 26.67 -0.36 2.83
CA MET A 214 26.92 0.68 3.81
C MET A 214 28.04 1.63 3.40
N THR A 215 29.11 1.11 2.80
CA THR A 215 30.23 1.90 2.30
C THR A 215 29.77 2.81 1.16
N ALA A 216 29.05 2.25 0.19
CA ALA A 216 28.48 3.01 -0.93
C ALA A 216 27.54 4.11 -0.43
N CYS A 217 26.57 3.77 0.43
CA CYS A 217 25.57 4.72 0.92
C CYS A 217 26.17 5.81 1.84
N LYS A 218 27.25 5.53 2.58
CA LYS A 218 27.98 6.54 3.37
C LYS A 218 28.81 7.49 2.50
N SER A 219 29.26 7.03 1.34
CA SER A 219 30.04 7.87 0.42
C SER A 219 29.19 8.92 -0.30
N VAL A 220 27.88 8.70 -0.38
CA VAL A 220 26.93 9.60 -1.03
C VAL A 220 26.40 10.61 -0.03
N VAL A 221 26.84 11.85 -0.18
CA VAL A 221 26.34 13.01 0.56
C VAL A 221 25.00 13.47 -0.04
N VAL A 222 23.97 13.60 0.79
CA VAL A 222 22.59 13.91 0.37
C VAL A 222 22.18 15.37 0.63
N ASN A 223 23.01 16.14 1.34
CA ASN A 223 22.78 17.57 1.57
C ASN A 223 24.10 18.34 1.85
N ASP A 224 24.02 19.67 1.86
CA ASP A 224 25.17 20.56 2.10
C ASP A 224 25.75 20.47 3.52
N TYR A 225 25.05 19.77 4.43
CA TYR A 225 25.44 19.63 5.83
C TYR A 225 26.25 18.35 6.10
N GLY A 226 26.52 17.55 5.06
CA GLY A 226 27.32 16.34 5.15
C GLY A 226 26.55 15.10 5.57
N ASP A 227 25.21 15.15 5.57
CA ASP A 227 24.43 13.94 5.79
C ASP A 227 24.57 12.99 4.61
N THR A 228 24.47 11.70 4.88
CA THR A 228 24.63 10.60 3.92
C THR A 228 23.33 9.83 3.74
N MET A 229 23.26 8.95 2.75
CA MET A 229 22.06 8.13 2.51
C MET A 229 21.66 7.26 3.70
N THR A 230 22.56 7.03 4.65
CA THR A 230 22.33 6.15 5.81
C THR A 230 21.72 6.84 7.01
N GLN A 231 21.73 8.18 7.02
CA GLN A 231 21.18 8.96 8.12
C GLN A 231 19.69 9.14 7.97
N LEU A 232 18.95 8.54 8.92
CA LEU A 232 17.53 8.78 9.10
C LEU A 232 17.28 10.20 9.66
N ILE A 233 18.04 10.58 10.69
CA ILE A 233 17.97 11.91 11.31
C ILE A 233 18.98 12.80 10.58
N ARG A 234 18.46 13.68 9.72
CA ARG A 234 19.25 14.68 9.00
C ARG A 234 19.40 15.98 9.79
N ASP A 235 20.25 16.89 9.35
CA ASP A 235 20.34 18.24 9.90
C ASP A 235 18.97 18.95 9.80
N ASN A 236 18.61 19.72 10.82
CA ASN A 236 17.33 20.45 10.83
C ASN A 236 17.25 21.58 9.79
N ARG A 237 18.39 21.95 9.21
CA ARG A 237 18.50 22.94 8.12
C ARG A 237 18.40 22.29 6.75
N ASP A 238 18.30 20.95 6.66
CA ASP A 238 18.01 20.27 5.41
C ASP A 238 16.69 20.82 4.83
N PRO A 239 16.69 21.37 3.60
CA PRO A 239 15.50 21.99 3.03
C PRO A 239 14.42 20.97 2.66
N GLN A 240 14.78 19.70 2.45
CA GLN A 240 13.89 18.65 1.99
C GLN A 240 13.43 17.74 3.14
N TYR A 241 14.33 17.38 4.05
CA TYR A 241 14.07 16.46 5.15
C TYR A 241 14.61 16.98 6.49
N PRO A 242 14.18 18.16 6.97
CA PRO A 242 14.58 18.65 8.28
C PRO A 242 14.05 17.68 9.35
N TRP A 243 14.91 17.06 10.15
CA TRP A 243 14.49 15.91 10.98
C TRP A 243 13.33 16.22 11.93
N LEU A 244 13.28 17.42 12.52
CA LEU A 244 12.22 17.79 13.44
C LEU A 244 10.90 17.98 12.70
N GLY A 245 10.95 18.62 11.53
CA GLY A 245 9.81 18.78 10.64
C GLY A 245 9.31 17.45 10.09
N ALA A 246 10.22 16.57 9.68
CA ALA A 246 9.92 15.23 9.20
C ALA A 246 9.28 14.38 10.31
N LEU A 247 9.83 14.40 11.53
CA LEU A 247 9.30 13.62 12.65
C LEU A 247 7.90 14.11 13.07
N ILE A 248 7.72 15.42 13.29
CA ILE A 248 6.43 15.97 13.72
C ILE A 248 5.40 15.86 12.59
N GLY A 249 5.78 16.21 11.36
CA GLY A 249 4.92 16.14 10.18
C GLY A 249 4.47 14.71 9.89
N SER A 250 5.40 13.76 9.88
CA SER A 250 5.07 12.33 9.72
C SER A 250 4.19 11.84 10.87
N SER A 251 4.41 12.29 12.11
CA SER A 251 3.59 11.87 13.26
C SER A 251 2.14 12.36 13.15
N ILE A 252 1.91 13.60 12.71
CA ILE A 252 0.55 14.13 12.51
C ILE A 252 -0.16 13.37 11.40
N ILE A 253 0.53 13.16 10.27
CA ILE A 253 -0.01 12.42 9.12
C ILE A 253 -0.26 10.96 9.50
N GLY A 254 0.69 10.32 10.20
CA GLY A 254 0.58 8.94 10.67
C GLY A 254 -0.58 8.78 11.64
N PHE A 255 -0.78 9.73 12.55
CA PHE A 255 -1.91 9.68 13.47
C PHE A 255 -3.24 9.72 12.72
N TRP A 256 -3.38 10.63 11.75
CA TRP A 256 -4.55 10.66 10.87
C TRP A 256 -4.68 9.34 10.09
N TYR A 257 -3.64 8.93 9.37
CA TYR A 257 -3.67 7.75 8.50
C TYR A 257 -4.01 6.45 9.24
N TRP A 258 -3.50 6.27 10.46
CA TRP A 258 -3.69 5.03 11.23
C TRP A 258 -4.89 5.08 12.17
N CYS A 259 -5.31 6.25 12.66
CA CYS A 259 -6.36 6.34 13.69
C CYS A 259 -7.74 6.79 13.19
N THR A 260 -7.89 7.19 11.91
CA THR A 260 -9.19 7.50 11.29
C THR A 260 -9.48 6.56 10.14
#